data_AF-X0SJF8-F1
#
_entry.id   AF-X0SJF8-F1
#
_cell.length_a   1.000
_cell.length_b   1.000
_cell.length_c   1.000
_cell.angle_alpha   90.00
_cell.angle_beta   90.00
_cell.angle_gamma   90.00
#
_symmetry.space_group_name_H-M   'P 1'
#
loop_
_entity.id
_entity.type
_entity.pdbx_description
1 polymer ?
#
loop_
_entity_poly.entity_id
_entity_poly.type
_entity_poly.pdbx_seq_one_letter_code
_entity_poly.pdbx_strand_id
1 'polypeptide(L)'
;MLKRYLIILIVCLLIFGGTSAFGKEFITITTATTGGSFYPAGVALAVLLNEQLGDKLDIDFSSQSSAGSVENIDILQKKEAEIAFIQNNVILWAYEGTRKYEGSPYEKLRTLTPLFSSQYH
;
A
#
# COMPACT_ATOMS: atom_id res chain seq x y z
N MET A 1 46.69 28.06 0.83
CA MET A 1 46.35 27.26 -0.37
C MET A 1 45.63 25.95 -0.03
N LEU A 2 46.02 25.23 1.03
CA LEU A 2 45.42 23.96 1.46
C LEU A 2 43.89 23.98 1.71
N LYS A 3 43.36 25.08 2.27
CA LYS A 3 41.91 25.24 2.53
C LYS A 3 41.03 25.23 1.26
N ARG A 4 41.56 25.69 0.12
CA ARG A 4 40.81 25.68 -1.16
C ARG A 4 40.67 24.26 -1.72
N TYR A 5 41.72 23.44 -1.63
CA TYR A 5 41.67 22.04 -2.06
C TYR A 5 40.76 21.19 -1.15
N LEU A 6 40.72 21.49 0.14
CA LEU A 6 39.82 20.81 1.08
C LEU A 6 38.34 21.07 0.76
N ILE A 7 37.98 22.31 0.40
CA ILE A 7 36.62 22.66 -0.01
C ILE A 7 36.23 21.96 -1.31
N ILE A 8 37.14 21.89 -2.30
CA ILE A 8 36.88 21.20 -3.57
C ILE A 8 36.68 19.70 -3.34
N LEU A 9 37.46 19.08 -2.44
CA LEU A 9 37.31 17.67 -2.09
C LEU A 9 35.94 17.36 -1.45
N ILE A 10 35.48 18.22 -0.53
CA ILE A 10 34.19 18.09 0.16
C ILE A 10 33.02 18.25 -0.83
N VAL A 11 33.12 19.21 -1.75
CA VAL A 11 32.11 19.42 -2.80
C VAL A 11 32.05 18.24 -3.77
N CYS A 12 33.19 17.66 -4.16
CA CYS A 12 33.21 16.44 -4.98
C CYS A 12 32.58 15.24 -4.26
N LEU A 13 32.78 15.10 -2.95
CA LEU A 13 32.19 14.00 -2.18
C LEU A 13 30.66 14.11 -2.08
N LEU A 14 30.13 15.32 -1.97
CA LEU A 14 28.69 15.59 -1.92
C LEU A 14 27.99 15.33 -3.26
N ILE A 15 28.68 15.51 -4.39
CA ILE A 15 28.12 15.27 -5.73
C ILE A 15 28.15 13.77 -6.07
N PHE A 16 29.07 12.99 -5.49
CA PHE A 16 29.23 11.56 -5.79
C PHE A 16 28.47 10.62 -4.81
N GLY A 17 27.91 11.15 -3.72
CA GLY A 17 27.17 10.37 -2.72
C GLY A 17 25.73 10.01 -3.08
N GLY A 18 25.24 10.40 -4.26
CA GLY A 18 23.88 10.16 -4.71
C GLY A 18 23.70 8.83 -5.45
N THR A 19 24.12 7.70 -4.87
CA THR A 19 23.62 6.40 -5.34
C THR A 19 22.26 6.18 -4.66
N SER A 20 21.17 6.41 -5.39
CA SER A 20 19.87 5.88 -4.97
C SER A 20 20.00 4.37 -4.88
N ALA A 21 20.11 3.85 -3.66
CA ALA A 21 19.93 2.45 -3.39
C ALA A 21 18.48 2.12 -3.83
N PHE A 22 18.33 1.49 -4.99
CA PHE A 22 17.08 0.85 -5.37
C PHE A 22 16.91 -0.33 -4.40
N GLY A 23 16.26 -0.06 -3.27
CA GLY A 23 15.79 -1.09 -2.36
C GLY A 23 14.50 -1.68 -2.92
N LYS A 24 14.34 -2.99 -2.75
CA LYS A 24 13.10 -3.72 -3.09
C LYS A 24 11.89 -2.96 -2.53
N GLU A 25 10.88 -2.73 -3.37
CA GLU A 25 9.64 -2.08 -2.94
C GLU A 25 8.74 -3.09 -2.22
N PHE A 26 7.97 -2.63 -1.23
CA PHE A 26 7.08 -3.49 -0.46
C PHE A 26 5.64 -3.03 -0.67
N ILE A 27 4.78 -3.96 -1.06
CA ILE A 27 3.34 -3.73 -1.22
C ILE A 27 2.60 -4.58 -0.20
N THR A 28 1.87 -3.90 0.68
CA THR A 28 1.03 -4.49 1.72
C THR A 28 -0.42 -4.54 1.26
N ILE A 29 -1.04 -5.71 1.41
CA ILE A 29 -2.42 -5.99 1.04
C ILE A 29 -3.23 -6.24 2.32
N THR A 30 -4.10 -5.31 2.71
CA THR A 30 -4.94 -5.49 3.90
C THR A 30 -6.22 -6.25 3.60
N THR A 31 -6.64 -7.07 4.57
CA THR A 31 -7.70 -8.08 4.36
C THR A 31 -8.83 -7.97 5.39
N ALA A 32 -8.96 -8.94 6.29
CA ALA A 32 -9.92 -8.98 7.38
C ALA A 32 -9.33 -9.85 8.50
N THR A 33 -10.15 -10.20 9.49
CA THR A 33 -9.74 -11.12 10.54
C THR A 33 -9.42 -12.49 9.93
N THR A 34 -8.63 -13.30 10.61
CA THR A 34 -8.24 -14.63 10.10
C THR A 34 -9.43 -15.57 9.88
N GLY A 35 -10.58 -15.30 10.50
CA GLY A 35 -11.85 -16.00 10.26
C GLY A 35 -12.71 -15.41 9.13
N GLY A 36 -12.35 -14.25 8.59
CA GLY A 36 -13.06 -13.60 7.49
C GLY A 36 -12.59 -14.04 6.12
N SER A 37 -13.48 -14.04 5.13
CA SER A 37 -13.19 -14.54 3.77
C SER A 37 -12.09 -13.77 3.02
N PHE A 38 -11.80 -12.51 3.40
CA PHE A 38 -10.75 -11.71 2.75
C PHE A 38 -9.35 -12.19 3.13
N TYR A 39 -9.14 -12.74 4.32
CA TYR A 39 -7.82 -13.15 4.79
C TYR A 39 -7.18 -14.24 3.90
N PRO A 40 -7.80 -15.42 3.68
CA PRO A 40 -7.22 -16.44 2.81
C PRO A 40 -7.09 -15.95 1.36
N ALA A 41 -8.01 -15.11 0.88
CA ALA A 41 -7.94 -14.54 -0.46
C ALA A 41 -6.72 -13.60 -0.63
N GLY A 42 -6.45 -12.73 0.33
CA GLY A 42 -5.30 -11.83 0.28
C GLY A 42 -3.96 -12.55 0.45
N VAL A 43 -3.90 -13.59 1.29
CA VAL A 43 -2.71 -14.45 1.39
C VAL A 43 -2.41 -15.12 0.05
N ALA A 44 -3.42 -15.74 -0.58
CA ALA A 44 -3.26 -16.37 -1.89
C ALA A 44 -2.86 -15.35 -2.98
N LEU A 45 -3.44 -14.14 -2.95
CA LEU A 45 -3.10 -13.07 -3.88
C LEU A 45 -1.65 -12.60 -3.71
N ALA A 46 -1.17 -12.40 -2.48
CA ALA A 46 0.21 -12.00 -2.23
C ALA A 46 1.22 -13.04 -2.74
N VAL A 47 0.95 -14.33 -2.52
CA VAL A 47 1.78 -15.43 -3.07
C VAL A 47 1.79 -15.38 -4.59
N LEU A 48 0.62 -15.30 -5.23
CA LEU A 48 0.52 -15.25 -6.68
C LEU A 48 1.24 -14.02 -7.27
N LEU A 49 1.12 -12.85 -6.65
CA LEU A 49 1.78 -11.63 -7.12
C LEU A 49 3.30 -11.74 -6.99
N ASN A 50 3.83 -12.31 -5.91
CA ASN A 50 5.25 -12.58 -5.81
C ASN A 50 5.74 -13.56 -6.89
N GLU A 51 5.03 -14.66 -7.11
CA GLU A 51 5.38 -15.65 -8.14
C GLU A 51 5.35 -15.06 -9.56
N GLN A 52 4.38 -14.19 -9.85
CA GLN A 52 4.17 -13.68 -11.20
C GLN A 52 4.95 -12.40 -11.49
N LEU A 53 5.13 -11.54 -10.49
CA LEU A 53 5.60 -10.16 -10.63
C LEU A 53 6.75 -9.78 -9.70
N GLY A 54 6.96 -10.48 -8.58
CA GLY A 54 7.89 -10.06 -7.53
C GLY A 54 9.30 -9.82 -8.04
N ASP A 55 9.89 -10.82 -8.71
CA ASP A 55 11.23 -10.69 -9.30
C ASP A 55 11.25 -9.77 -10.53
N LYS A 56 10.13 -9.66 -11.26
CA LYS A 56 10.06 -8.86 -12.49
C LYS A 56 10.00 -7.37 -12.21
N LEU A 57 9.37 -7.00 -11.11
CA LEU A 57 9.17 -5.60 -10.70
C LEU A 57 10.07 -5.19 -9.53
N ASP A 58 10.82 -6.13 -8.95
CA ASP A 58 11.58 -5.95 -7.70
C ASP A 58 10.68 -5.48 -6.54
N ILE A 59 9.53 -6.15 -6.41
CA ILE A 59 8.50 -5.88 -5.39
C ILE A 59 8.31 -7.12 -4.52
N ASP A 60 8.13 -6.91 -3.22
CA ASP A 60 7.66 -7.93 -2.27
C ASP A 60 6.22 -7.66 -1.88
N PHE A 61 5.33 -8.60 -2.17
CA PHE A 61 3.92 -8.50 -1.82
C PHE A 61 3.65 -9.25 -0.52
N SER A 62 2.99 -8.60 0.44
CA SER A 62 2.60 -9.23 1.70
C SER A 62 1.12 -9.01 2.01
N SER A 63 0.54 -9.92 2.79
CA SER A 63 -0.84 -9.81 3.27
C SER A 63 -0.86 -9.49 4.76
N GLN A 64 -1.77 -8.62 5.16
CA GLN A 64 -1.98 -8.22 6.55
C GLN A 64 -3.45 -8.40 6.95
N SER A 65 -3.69 -8.98 8.12
CA SER A 65 -5.03 -9.06 8.71
C SER A 65 -5.46 -7.72 9.32
N SER A 66 -6.76 -7.49 9.39
CA SER A 66 -7.36 -6.28 9.97
C SER A 66 -8.74 -6.60 10.57
N ALA A 67 -9.42 -5.62 11.14
CA ALA A 67 -10.82 -5.68 11.54
C ALA A 67 -11.80 -5.57 10.36
N GLY A 68 -11.32 -5.35 9.13
CA GLY A 68 -12.11 -5.38 7.89
C GLY A 68 -12.24 -4.01 7.20
N SER A 69 -13.25 -3.88 6.33
CA SER A 69 -13.37 -2.82 5.32
C SER A 69 -13.21 -1.38 5.84
N VAL A 70 -13.75 -1.06 7.02
CA VAL A 70 -13.65 0.29 7.59
C VAL A 70 -12.22 0.61 8.02
N GLU A 71 -11.57 -0.30 8.76
CA GLU A 71 -10.18 -0.13 9.15
C GLU A 71 -9.26 -0.11 7.92
N ASN A 72 -9.56 -0.92 6.89
CA ASN A 72 -8.80 -0.92 5.66
C ASN A 72 -8.81 0.44 4.94
N ILE A 73 -9.93 1.17 4.94
CA ILE A 73 -9.96 2.54 4.42
C ILE A 73 -9.05 3.44 5.26
N ASP A 74 -9.10 3.34 6.59
CA ASP A 74 -8.26 4.14 7.48
C ASP A 74 -6.76 3.86 7.26
N ILE A 75 -6.38 2.59 7.08
CA ILE A 75 -5.00 2.18 6.75
C ILE A 75 -4.56 2.76 5.41
N LEU A 76 -5.41 2.69 4.37
CA LEU A 76 -5.10 3.28 3.05
C LEU A 76 -4.94 4.80 3.14
N GLN A 77 -5.80 5.50 3.91
CA GLN A 77 -5.69 6.96 4.10
C GLN A 77 -4.40 7.36 4.81
N LYS A 78 -3.96 6.55 5.78
CA LYS A 78 -2.68 6.74 6.49
C LYS A 78 -1.47 6.31 5.67
N LYS A 79 -1.67 5.68 4.51
CA LYS A 79 -0.61 5.09 3.66
C LYS A 79 0.21 4.04 4.42
N GLU A 80 -0.45 3.29 5.28
CA GLU A 80 0.14 2.13 5.98
C GLU A 80 0.03 0.84 5.16
N ALA A 81 -0.74 0.88 4.06
CA ALA A 81 -0.78 -0.15 3.03
C ALA A 81 -1.15 0.46 1.67
N GLU A 82 -0.82 -0.27 0.60
CA GLU A 82 -0.99 0.17 -0.79
C GLU A 82 -2.27 -0.42 -1.41
N ILE A 83 -2.68 -1.61 -0.98
CA ILE A 83 -3.85 -2.33 -1.51
C ILE A 83 -4.71 -2.83 -0.35
N ALA A 84 -6.02 -2.84 -0.55
CA ALA A 84 -6.94 -3.39 0.44
C ALA A 84 -8.14 -4.12 -0.18
N PHE A 85 -8.59 -5.15 0.50
CA PHE A 85 -9.89 -5.77 0.27
C PHE A 85 -10.97 -4.96 0.99
N ILE A 86 -11.98 -4.49 0.25
CA ILE A 86 -13.02 -3.62 0.82
C ILE A 86 -14.36 -4.00 0.20
N GLN A 87 -15.40 -4.08 1.03
CA GLN A 87 -16.77 -4.22 0.55
C GLN A 87 -17.23 -2.97 -0.19
N ASN A 88 -18.00 -3.16 -1.25
CA ASN A 88 -18.39 -2.09 -2.18
C ASN A 88 -19.24 -0.97 -1.54
N ASN A 89 -20.08 -1.29 -0.55
CA ASN A 89 -20.81 -0.27 0.21
C ASN A 89 -19.86 0.64 1.00
N VAL A 90 -18.81 0.09 1.61
CA VAL A 90 -17.81 0.86 2.37
C VAL A 90 -16.95 1.71 1.43
N ILE A 91 -16.61 1.20 0.24
CA ILE A 91 -15.96 1.99 -0.81
C ILE A 91 -16.84 3.21 -1.17
N LEU A 92 -18.14 3.00 -1.39
CA LEU A 92 -19.06 4.08 -1.72
C LEU A 92 -19.16 5.12 -0.59
N TRP A 93 -19.31 4.68 0.66
CA TRP A 93 -19.36 5.58 1.81
C TRP A 93 -18.08 6.40 1.95
N ALA A 94 -16.92 5.77 1.80
CA ALA A 94 -15.64 6.46 1.89
C ALA A 94 -15.47 7.47 0.74
N TYR A 95 -15.78 7.07 -0.49
CA TYR A 95 -15.61 7.93 -1.66
C TYR A 95 -16.52 9.15 -1.64
N GLU A 96 -17.81 8.96 -1.31
CA GLU A 96 -18.80 10.03 -1.25
C GLU A 96 -18.75 10.84 0.06
N GLY A 97 -18.02 10.35 1.07
CA GLY A 97 -17.97 10.98 2.39
C GLY A 97 -19.32 10.89 3.12
N THR A 98 -19.93 9.71 3.18
CA THR A 98 -21.19 9.46 3.89
C THR A 98 -20.98 8.51 5.07
N ARG A 99 -21.97 8.42 5.98
CA ARG A 99 -21.91 7.59 7.19
C ARG A 99 -20.70 7.97 8.05
N LYS A 100 -19.79 7.02 8.34
CA LYS A 100 -18.59 7.26 9.16
C LYS A 100 -17.65 8.30 8.52
N TYR A 101 -17.72 8.51 7.21
CA TYR A 101 -16.83 9.40 6.47
C TYR A 101 -17.43 10.79 6.21
N GLU A 102 -18.52 11.16 6.90
CA GLU A 102 -19.14 12.48 6.79
C GLU A 102 -18.13 13.61 7.06
N GLY A 103 -18.06 14.55 6.10
CA GLY A 103 -17.11 15.67 6.15
C GLY A 103 -15.66 15.31 5.79
N SER A 104 -15.37 14.05 5.47
CA SER A 104 -14.02 13.58 5.11
C SER A 104 -14.06 12.54 3.97
N PRO A 105 -14.54 12.90 2.76
CA PRO A 105 -14.55 12.01 1.61
C PRO A 105 -13.13 11.61 1.19
N TYR A 106 -12.96 10.36 0.77
CA TYR A 106 -11.70 9.82 0.23
C TYR A 106 -11.74 9.73 -1.30
N GLU A 107 -11.80 10.88 -1.98
CA GLU A 107 -11.96 10.96 -3.44
C GLU A 107 -10.77 10.40 -4.25
N LYS A 108 -9.62 10.19 -3.59
CA LYS A 108 -8.43 9.57 -4.19
C LYS A 108 -8.48 8.04 -4.21
N LEU A 109 -9.46 7.43 -3.54
CA LEU A 109 -9.65 5.97 -3.55
C LEU A 109 -9.87 5.47 -4.98
N ARG A 110 -9.20 4.39 -5.37
CA ARG A 110 -9.34 3.74 -6.69
C ARG A 110 -9.55 2.24 -6.52
N THR A 111 -10.46 1.69 -7.31
CA THR A 111 -10.73 0.25 -7.36
C THR A 111 -9.88 -0.40 -8.44
N LEU A 112 -9.20 -1.50 -8.10
CA LEU A 112 -8.41 -2.29 -9.06
C LEU A 112 -9.29 -3.31 -9.80
N THR A 113 -10.03 -4.15 -9.06
CA THR A 113 -10.92 -5.15 -9.64
C THR A 113 -12.04 -5.54 -8.67
N PRO A 114 -13.25 -5.82 -9.15
CA PRO A 114 -14.20 -6.62 -8.38
C PRO A 114 -13.70 -8.06 -8.26
N LEU A 115 -14.07 -8.76 -7.19
CA LEU A 115 -13.68 -10.15 -6.95
C LEU A 115 -14.91 -11.06 -7.02
N PHE A 116 -15.47 -11.44 -5.87
CA PHE A 116 -16.65 -12.29 -5.76
C PHE A 116 -17.78 -11.56 -5.02
N SER A 117 -19.01 -11.96 -5.28
CA SER A 117 -20.17 -11.44 -4.55
C SER A 117 -20.19 -12.01 -3.14
N SER A 118 -20.30 -11.13 -2.14
CA SER A 118 -20.65 -11.48 -0.77
C SER A 118 -21.96 -10.81 -0.38
N GLN A 119 -22.66 -11.34 0.63
CA GLN A 119 -23.81 -10.64 1.19
C GLN A 119 -23.35 -9.35 1.89
N TYR A 120 -24.16 -8.30 1.80
CA TYR A 120 -23.97 -7.13 2.64
C TYR A 120 -24.24 -7.52 4.10
N HIS A 121 -23.41 -7.03 5.01
CA HIS A 121 -23.60 -7.16 6.45
C HIS A 121 -23.69 -5.77 7.05
#